data_AF-A0A3D5B780-F1
#
_entry.id   AF-A0A3D5B780-F1
#
_cell.length_a   1.000
_cell.length_b   1.000
_cell.length_c   1.000
_cell.angle_alpha   90.00
_cell.angle_beta   90.00
_cell.angle_gamma   90.00
#
_symmetry.space_group_name_H-M   'P 1'
#
loop_
_entity.id
_entity.type
_entity.pdbx_description
1 polymer ?
#
loop_
_entity_poly.entity_id
_entity_poly.type
_entity_poly.pdbx_seq_one_letter_code
_entity_poly.pdbx_strand_id
1 'polypeptide(L)'
;MENYPLTMEESLLETEEKAPITQTSPDKPSSKKKTNIIRGIILLLVIALTVVLVVYRDKIQALQAYGYPGIFLFSILANATILIPIPGVVFTTAMGAVFNPFWVSIATGAGAALGELSGYLAGFSGQAVVENSERYQRVVRWMEKYGDITILVLAFIPNPLFDLAGMVAGILKMPVWKFLIYCVIGKILKMMMFAFTGNWVMGLLEGIL
;
A
#
# COMPACT_ATOMS: atom_id res chain seq x y z
N MET A 1 41.12 60.79 -48.96
CA MET A 1 40.83 59.66 -49.87
C MET A 1 40.75 58.41 -49.04
N GLU A 2 39.86 57.52 -49.45
CA GLU A 2 39.53 56.21 -48.89
C GLU A 2 38.69 56.14 -47.61
N ASN A 3 37.71 55.26 -47.73
CA ASN A 3 36.52 55.01 -46.94
C ASN A 3 36.60 53.52 -46.50
N TYR A 4 36.03 53.21 -45.33
CA TYR A 4 35.64 51.87 -44.80
C TYR A 4 36.70 50.93 -44.17
N PRO A 5 36.33 50.05 -43.19
CA PRO A 5 35.21 50.09 -42.21
C PRO A 5 35.54 49.70 -40.75
N LEU A 6 34.68 50.18 -39.84
CA LEU A 6 34.13 49.54 -38.63
C LEU A 6 34.91 48.39 -37.96
N THR A 7 35.55 48.68 -36.83
CA THR A 7 35.60 47.74 -35.70
C THR A 7 34.60 48.20 -34.63
N MET A 8 33.47 47.50 -34.65
CA MET A 8 32.41 47.50 -33.66
C MET A 8 32.94 46.96 -32.32
N GLU A 9 33.72 47.73 -31.57
CA GLU A 9 34.33 47.20 -30.33
C GLU A 9 34.29 48.13 -29.11
N GLU A 10 33.94 49.41 -29.23
CA GLU A 10 34.10 50.33 -28.09
C GLU A 10 32.94 51.31 -27.85
N SER A 11 31.74 51.04 -28.37
CA SER A 11 30.55 51.78 -27.93
C SER A 11 29.69 50.94 -26.99
N LEU A 12 29.92 51.17 -25.70
CA LEU A 12 28.91 51.13 -24.63
C LEU A 12 28.73 49.79 -23.90
N LEU A 13 29.79 49.45 -23.18
CA LEU A 13 29.89 48.72 -21.90
C LEU A 13 28.85 49.07 -20.80
N GLU A 14 27.63 49.50 -21.13
CA GLU A 14 26.61 49.85 -20.15
C GLU A 14 25.25 49.28 -20.56
N THR A 15 25.01 48.00 -20.23
CA THR A 15 23.70 47.49 -19.76
C THR A 15 23.81 45.99 -19.43
N GLU A 16 24.53 45.69 -18.35
CA GLU A 16 24.15 44.52 -17.55
C GLU A 16 22.78 44.80 -16.94
N GLU A 17 21.70 44.36 -17.57
CA GLU A 17 20.45 44.11 -16.85
C GLU A 17 19.72 42.89 -17.42
N LYS A 18 19.78 41.83 -16.60
CA LYS A 18 19.09 40.54 -16.73
C LYS A 18 17.68 40.69 -17.31
N ALA A 19 17.41 39.92 -18.37
CA ALA A 19 16.07 39.61 -18.82
C ALA A 19 15.20 39.08 -17.65
N PRO A 20 13.99 39.61 -17.42
CA PRO A 20 13.06 39.03 -16.48
C PRO A 20 12.52 37.72 -17.06
N ILE A 21 12.93 36.60 -16.47
CA ILE A 21 12.34 35.29 -16.75
C ILE A 21 10.92 35.30 -16.21
N THR A 22 9.96 35.24 -17.13
CA THR A 22 8.54 35.00 -16.89
C THR A 22 8.33 33.79 -15.98
N GLN A 23 7.92 34.02 -14.73
CA GLN A 23 7.37 33.01 -13.84
C GLN A 23 6.09 33.51 -13.17
N THR A 24 4.96 33.20 -13.78
CA THR A 24 3.70 32.96 -13.06
C THR A 24 2.97 31.82 -13.76
N SER A 25 3.27 30.58 -13.38
CA SER A 25 2.38 29.45 -13.67
C SER A 25 1.40 29.32 -12.50
N PRO A 26 0.08 29.28 -12.75
CA PRO A 26 -0.92 29.29 -11.69
C PRO A 26 -0.94 27.97 -10.94
N ASP A 27 -0.91 28.09 -9.62
CA ASP A 27 -1.23 27.05 -8.64
C ASP A 27 -2.56 26.37 -9.01
N LYS A 28 -2.58 25.02 -9.14
CA LYS A 28 -3.76 24.27 -9.61
C LYS A 28 -4.45 23.56 -8.45
N PRO A 29 -5.52 24.12 -7.84
CA PRO A 29 -6.12 23.56 -6.62
C PRO A 29 -7.26 22.57 -6.95
N SER A 30 -7.03 21.57 -7.82
CA SER A 30 -8.12 20.70 -8.32
C SER A 30 -7.95 19.19 -8.13
N SER A 31 -6.96 18.73 -7.33
CA SER A 31 -6.73 17.28 -7.13
C SER A 31 -7.33 16.74 -5.82
N LYS A 32 -7.31 17.52 -4.72
CA LYS A 32 -7.71 17.03 -3.38
C LYS A 32 -9.21 16.70 -3.25
N LYS A 33 -10.12 17.47 -3.86
CA LYS A 33 -11.58 17.23 -3.77
C LYS A 33 -11.99 15.95 -4.49
N LYS A 34 -11.42 15.67 -5.68
CA LYS A 34 -11.71 14.44 -6.44
C LYS A 34 -11.24 13.20 -5.67
N THR A 35 -10.04 13.24 -5.08
CA THR A 35 -9.54 12.14 -4.25
C THR A 35 -10.38 11.92 -3.00
N ASN A 36 -10.85 12.98 -2.33
CA ASN A 36 -11.71 12.85 -1.14
C ASN A 36 -13.10 12.31 -1.47
N ILE A 37 -13.67 12.70 -2.61
CA ILE A 37 -14.96 12.15 -3.09
C ILE A 37 -14.80 10.67 -3.43
N ILE A 38 -13.73 10.29 -4.13
CA ILE A 38 -13.42 8.89 -4.44
C ILE A 38 -13.29 8.08 -3.14
N ARG A 39 -12.55 8.57 -2.14
CA ARG A 39 -12.42 7.91 -0.82
C ARG A 39 -13.76 7.74 -0.12
N GLY A 40 -14.61 8.78 -0.12
CA GLY A 40 -15.93 8.72 0.50
C GLY A 40 -16.85 7.70 -0.17
N ILE A 41 -16.83 7.64 -1.50
CA ILE A 41 -17.60 6.66 -2.28
C ILE A 41 -17.17 5.24 -1.93
N ILE A 42 -15.86 4.98 -1.86
CA ILE A 42 -15.42 3.61 -1.60
C ILE A 42 -15.66 3.20 -0.14
N LEU A 43 -15.54 4.13 0.82
CA LEU A 43 -15.93 3.88 2.21
C LEU A 43 -17.42 3.52 2.32
N LEU A 44 -18.30 4.27 1.64
CA LEU A 44 -19.73 3.96 1.56
C LEU A 44 -20.00 2.60 0.93
N LEU A 45 -19.28 2.26 -0.15
CA LEU A 45 -19.40 0.97 -0.82
C LEU A 45 -18.97 -0.19 0.09
N VAL A 46 -17.89 -0.02 0.87
CA VAL A 46 -17.42 -1.02 1.83
C VAL A 46 -18.43 -1.22 2.96
N ILE A 47 -18.99 -0.14 3.49
CA ILE A 47 -20.02 -0.20 4.54
C ILE A 47 -21.27 -0.91 3.99
N ALA A 48 -21.75 -0.51 2.81
CA ALA A 48 -22.90 -1.13 2.17
C ALA A 48 -22.66 -2.62 1.90
N LEU A 49 -21.48 -2.98 1.38
CA LEU A 49 -21.08 -4.37 1.16
C LEU A 49 -21.06 -5.15 2.48
N THR A 50 -20.51 -4.57 3.55
CA THR A 50 -20.46 -5.21 4.88
C THR A 50 -21.86 -5.47 5.42
N VAL A 51 -22.77 -4.49 5.33
CA VAL A 51 -24.17 -4.64 5.77
C VAL A 51 -24.88 -5.73 4.96
N VAL A 52 -24.71 -5.75 3.63
CA VAL A 52 -25.28 -6.79 2.77
C VAL A 52 -24.76 -8.18 3.12
N LEU A 53 -23.46 -8.32 3.38
CA LEU A 53 -22.86 -9.61 3.76
C LEU A 53 -23.41 -10.14 5.08
N VAL A 54 -23.65 -9.26 6.06
CA VAL A 54 -24.20 -9.63 7.38
C VAL A 54 -25.68 -9.97 7.30
N VAL A 55 -26.48 -9.21 6.56
CA VAL A 55 -27.93 -9.44 6.42
C VAL A 55 -28.24 -10.73 5.64
N TYR A 56 -27.42 -11.07 4.65
CA TYR A 56 -27.64 -12.25 3.80
C TYR A 56 -26.72 -13.44 4.15
N ARG A 57 -26.20 -13.50 5.39
CA ARG A 57 -25.19 -14.48 5.83
C ARG A 57 -25.54 -15.93 5.47
N ASP A 58 -26.81 -16.33 5.68
CA ASP A 58 -27.24 -17.71 5.51
C ASP A 58 -27.29 -18.12 4.03
N LYS A 59 -27.60 -17.17 3.13
CA LYS A 59 -27.55 -17.40 1.67
C LYS A 59 -26.12 -17.38 1.15
N ILE A 60 -25.24 -16.59 1.77
CA ILE A 60 -23.82 -16.46 1.39
C ILE A 60 -23.01 -17.69 1.82
N GLN A 61 -23.37 -18.34 2.94
CA GLN A 61 -22.77 -19.62 3.34
C GLN A 61 -22.97 -20.71 2.27
N ALA A 62 -24.10 -20.70 1.55
CA ALA A 62 -24.32 -21.61 0.42
C ALA A 62 -23.43 -21.29 -0.81
N LEU A 63 -22.86 -20.09 -0.89
CA LEU A 63 -21.93 -19.64 -1.95
C LEU A 63 -20.47 -19.55 -1.47
N GLN A 64 -20.08 -20.28 -0.42
CA GLN A 64 -18.71 -20.28 0.12
C GLN A 64 -17.60 -20.38 -0.94
N ALA A 65 -17.82 -21.15 -2.01
CA ALA A 65 -16.87 -21.30 -3.13
C ALA A 65 -16.53 -19.98 -3.84
N TYR A 66 -17.45 -19.01 -3.87
CA TYR A 66 -17.25 -17.67 -4.46
C TYR A 66 -16.84 -16.62 -3.42
N GLY A 67 -17.05 -16.89 -2.13
CA GLY A 67 -16.66 -16.01 -1.03
C GLY A 67 -15.14 -15.85 -0.89
N TYR A 68 -14.39 -16.95 -0.83
CA TYR A 68 -12.93 -16.90 -0.63
C TYR A 68 -12.16 -16.23 -1.77
N PRO A 69 -12.48 -16.45 -3.07
CA PRO A 69 -11.89 -15.68 -4.16
C PRO A 69 -12.15 -14.18 -4.03
N GLY A 70 -13.37 -13.78 -3.63
CA GLY A 70 -13.70 -12.37 -3.39
C GLY A 70 -12.91 -11.76 -2.24
N ILE A 71 -12.75 -12.49 -1.13
CA ILE A 71 -11.94 -12.10 0.03
C ILE A 71 -10.47 -11.92 -0.37
N PHE A 72 -9.93 -12.83 -1.17
CA PHE A 72 -8.57 -12.76 -1.70
C PHE A 72 -8.37 -11.52 -2.58
N LEU A 73 -9.25 -11.30 -3.57
CA LEU A 73 -9.18 -10.14 -4.47
C LEU A 73 -9.31 -8.81 -3.71
N PHE A 74 -10.25 -8.73 -2.77
CA PHE A 74 -10.39 -7.57 -1.91
C PHE A 74 -9.11 -7.32 -1.11
N SER A 75 -8.50 -8.38 -0.55
CA SER A 75 -7.25 -8.24 0.22
C SER A 75 -6.09 -7.72 -0.64
N ILE A 76 -5.99 -8.14 -1.91
CA ILE A 76 -5.03 -7.55 -2.86
C ILE A 76 -5.27 -6.06 -2.98
N LEU A 77 -6.51 -5.65 -3.30
CA LEU A 77 -6.84 -4.24 -3.52
C LEU A 77 -6.66 -3.39 -2.26
N ALA A 78 -6.99 -3.93 -1.09
CA ALA A 78 -6.85 -3.26 0.20
C ALA A 78 -5.38 -3.03 0.60
N ASN A 79 -4.48 -3.96 0.23
CA ASN A 79 -3.05 -3.86 0.53
C ASN A 79 -2.22 -3.29 -0.63
N ALA A 80 -2.79 -3.13 -1.83
CA ALA A 80 -2.12 -2.52 -2.99
C ALA A 80 -2.01 -0.98 -2.89
N THR A 81 -2.05 -0.43 -1.67
CA THR A 81 -1.78 0.97 -1.26
C THR A 81 -1.95 2.02 -2.37
N ILE A 82 -3.16 2.60 -2.49
CA ILE A 82 -3.38 3.94 -3.07
C ILE A 82 -4.82 4.45 -2.77
N LEU A 83 -5.81 3.58 -2.61
CA LEU A 83 -7.21 4.02 -2.76
C LEU A 83 -8.01 4.15 -1.44
N ILE A 84 -7.74 3.35 -0.39
CA ILE A 84 -8.53 3.39 0.85
C ILE A 84 -7.70 2.83 2.03
N PRO A 85 -7.52 3.57 3.14
CA PRO A 85 -6.99 3.00 4.37
C PRO A 85 -8.10 2.17 5.05
N ILE A 86 -8.47 1.03 4.47
CA ILE A 86 -9.25 0.01 5.18
C ILE A 86 -8.22 -0.79 5.95
N PRO A 87 -8.28 -0.81 7.30
CA PRO A 87 -7.39 -1.68 8.05
C PRO A 87 -7.71 -3.12 7.64
N GLY A 88 -6.85 -3.74 6.81
CA GLY A 88 -7.10 -5.09 6.28
C GLY A 88 -7.40 -6.11 7.37
N VAL A 89 -6.85 -5.89 8.57
CA VAL A 89 -7.14 -6.67 9.79
C VAL A 89 -8.59 -6.59 10.25
N VAL A 90 -9.27 -5.44 10.10
CA VAL A 90 -10.70 -5.29 10.45
C VAL A 90 -11.55 -6.09 9.48
N PHE A 91 -11.26 -6.01 8.18
CA PHE A 91 -11.92 -6.83 7.17
C PHE A 91 -11.71 -8.33 7.43
N THR A 92 -10.47 -8.75 7.70
CA THR A 92 -10.15 -10.14 8.03
C THR A 92 -10.89 -10.62 9.28
N THR A 93 -10.99 -9.79 10.31
CA THR A 93 -11.74 -10.10 11.54
C THR A 93 -13.23 -10.30 11.24
N ALA A 94 -13.84 -9.38 10.48
CA ALA A 94 -15.25 -9.47 10.10
C ALA A 94 -15.54 -10.70 9.24
N MET A 95 -14.69 -11.00 8.25
CA MET A 95 -14.85 -12.19 7.41
C MET A 95 -14.61 -13.48 8.20
N GLY A 96 -13.69 -13.46 9.17
CA GLY A 96 -13.45 -14.59 10.08
C GLY A 96 -14.62 -14.87 11.04
N ALA A 97 -15.48 -13.89 11.29
CA ALA A 97 -16.71 -14.07 12.05
C ALA A 97 -17.85 -14.74 11.24
N VAL A 98 -17.77 -14.68 9.89
CA VAL A 98 -18.84 -15.16 8.99
C VAL A 98 -18.46 -16.46 8.27
N PHE A 99 -17.18 -16.61 7.92
CA PHE A 99 -16.62 -17.74 7.16
C PHE A 99 -15.64 -18.54 8.00
N ASN A 100 -15.14 -19.67 7.48
CA ASN A 100 -14.12 -20.45 8.16
C ASN A 100 -12.83 -19.63 8.34
N PRO A 101 -12.38 -19.33 9.57
CA PRO A 101 -11.28 -18.41 9.82
C PRO A 101 -9.94 -18.88 9.25
N PHE A 102 -9.73 -20.19 9.11
CA PHE A 102 -8.54 -20.76 8.50
C PHE A 102 -8.43 -20.37 7.02
N TRP A 103 -9.49 -20.61 6.23
CA TRP A 103 -9.49 -20.28 4.80
C TRP A 103 -9.52 -18.78 4.54
N VAL A 104 -10.20 -18.01 5.40
CA VAL A 104 -10.13 -16.54 5.38
C VAL A 104 -8.68 -16.07 5.59
N SER A 105 -7.96 -16.64 6.55
CA SER A 105 -6.57 -16.25 6.83
C SER A 105 -5.63 -16.52 5.66
N ILE A 106 -5.80 -17.65 4.96
CA ILE A 106 -5.03 -18.00 3.76
C ILE A 106 -5.35 -17.02 2.63
N ALA A 107 -6.63 -16.81 2.34
CA ALA A 107 -7.07 -15.92 1.26
C ALA A 107 -6.62 -14.47 1.50
N THR A 108 -6.86 -13.94 2.71
CA THR A 108 -6.47 -12.57 3.05
C THR A 108 -4.95 -12.41 3.15
N GLY A 109 -4.24 -13.38 3.74
CA GLY A 109 -2.79 -13.33 3.87
C GLY A 109 -2.07 -13.39 2.52
N ALA A 110 -2.48 -14.31 1.64
CA ALA A 110 -1.93 -14.41 0.28
C ALA A 110 -2.26 -13.18 -0.57
N GLY A 111 -3.51 -12.71 -0.53
CA GLY A 111 -3.92 -11.50 -1.24
C GLY A 111 -3.16 -10.27 -0.74
N ALA A 112 -2.97 -10.14 0.57
CA ALA A 112 -2.20 -9.04 1.16
C ALA A 112 -0.74 -9.06 0.66
N ALA A 113 -0.10 -10.22 0.65
CA ALA A 113 1.28 -10.35 0.17
C ALA A 113 1.43 -9.98 -1.32
N LEU A 114 0.44 -10.32 -2.15
CA LEU A 114 0.42 -9.90 -3.56
C LEU A 114 0.17 -8.40 -3.71
N GLY A 115 -0.67 -7.80 -2.87
CA GLY A 115 -0.84 -6.34 -2.84
C GLY A 115 0.48 -5.61 -2.53
N GLU A 116 1.24 -6.13 -1.56
CA GLU A 116 2.55 -5.60 -1.12
C GLU A 116 3.66 -5.76 -2.16
N LEU A 117 3.47 -6.63 -3.15
CA LEU A 117 4.37 -6.72 -4.29
C LEU A 117 4.45 -5.39 -5.05
N SER A 118 3.41 -4.55 -5.01
CA SER A 118 3.46 -3.20 -5.58
C SER A 118 4.58 -2.34 -4.95
N GLY A 119 4.71 -2.35 -3.62
CA GLY A 119 5.77 -1.65 -2.89
C GLY A 119 7.16 -2.23 -3.20
N TYR A 120 7.27 -3.55 -3.26
CA TYR A 120 8.49 -4.22 -3.69
C TYR A 120 8.90 -3.79 -5.10
N LEU A 121 7.97 -3.77 -6.06
CA LEU A 121 8.25 -3.39 -7.44
C LEU A 121 8.63 -1.92 -7.58
N ALA A 122 8.00 -1.02 -6.80
CA ALA A 122 8.39 0.38 -6.74
C ALA A 122 9.84 0.56 -6.24
N GLY A 123 10.24 -0.23 -5.24
CA GLY A 123 11.63 -0.28 -4.78
C GLY A 123 12.58 -0.84 -5.84
N PHE A 124 12.19 -1.95 -6.49
CA PHE A 124 12.98 -2.62 -7.51
C PHE A 124 13.18 -1.78 -8.78
N SER A 125 12.19 -0.99 -9.18
CA SER A 125 12.25 -0.10 -10.34
C SER A 125 13.05 1.18 -10.09
N GLY A 126 13.47 1.44 -8.84
CA GLY A 126 14.13 2.69 -8.45
C GLY A 126 13.19 3.90 -8.42
N GLN A 127 11.88 3.69 -8.56
CA GLN A 127 10.88 4.77 -8.50
C GLN A 127 10.47 5.12 -7.06
N ALA A 128 10.89 4.33 -6.07
CA ALA A 128 10.69 4.62 -4.66
C ALA A 128 11.53 5.84 -4.23
N VAL A 129 10.88 6.99 -4.08
CA VAL A 129 11.47 8.15 -3.40
C VAL A 129 11.39 7.88 -1.90
N VAL A 130 12.49 7.38 -1.33
CA VAL A 130 12.57 7.10 0.10
C VAL A 130 13.30 8.23 0.80
N GLU A 131 12.60 8.91 1.71
CA GLU A 131 13.22 9.84 2.64
C GLU A 131 14.20 9.07 3.54
N ASN A 132 15.44 9.56 3.67
CA ASN A 132 16.49 8.97 4.51
C ASN A 132 16.14 9.11 6.01
N SER A 133 15.10 8.41 6.43
CA SER A 133 14.57 8.39 7.79
C SER A 133 15.25 7.33 8.64
N GLU A 134 15.24 7.51 9.96
CA GLU A 134 15.76 6.50 10.89
C GLU A 134 15.08 5.14 10.74
N ARG A 135 13.79 5.13 10.36
CA ARG A 135 13.01 3.91 10.11
C ARG A 135 13.53 3.15 8.89
N TYR A 136 13.82 3.86 7.80
CA TYR A 136 14.43 3.26 6.60
C TYR A 136 15.77 2.63 6.93
N GLN A 137 16.66 3.39 7.55
CA GLN A 137 17.99 2.91 7.94
C GLN A 137 17.91 1.71 8.90
N ARG A 138 16.90 1.67 9.78
CA ARG A 138 16.67 0.53 10.68
C ARG A 138 16.23 -0.72 9.92
N VAL A 139 15.31 -0.59 8.98
CA VAL A 139 14.86 -1.72 8.14
C VAL A 139 16.00 -2.24 7.27
N VAL A 140 16.80 -1.36 6.66
CA VAL A 140 18.01 -1.74 5.91
C VAL A 140 18.96 -2.54 6.79
N ARG A 141 19.33 -2.03 7.98
CA ARG A 141 20.22 -2.75 8.91
C ARG A 141 19.66 -4.11 9.34
N TRP A 142 18.34 -4.23 9.54
CA TRP A 142 17.73 -5.51 9.86
C TRP A 142 17.79 -6.49 8.70
N MET A 143 17.52 -6.02 7.47
CA MET A 143 17.63 -6.85 6.28
C MET A 143 19.07 -7.29 6.01
N GLU A 144 20.07 -6.43 6.23
CA GLU A 144 21.48 -6.80 6.11
C GLU A 144 21.90 -7.82 7.17
N LYS A 145 21.39 -7.69 8.41
CA LYS A 145 21.77 -8.55 9.54
C LYS A 145 21.07 -9.91 9.55
N TYR A 146 19.76 -9.93 9.28
CA TYR A 146 18.92 -11.12 9.42
C TYR A 146 18.38 -11.66 8.09
N GLY A 147 18.63 -10.96 6.98
CA GLY A 147 18.24 -11.39 5.64
C GLY A 147 16.72 -11.55 5.50
N ASP A 148 16.35 -12.61 4.79
CA ASP A 148 14.98 -12.93 4.37
C ASP A 148 14.00 -13.05 5.57
N ILE A 149 14.48 -13.48 6.74
CA ILE A 149 13.67 -13.64 7.97
C ILE A 149 13.06 -12.30 8.42
N THR A 150 13.72 -11.18 8.14
CA THR A 150 13.23 -9.84 8.46
C THR A 150 11.85 -9.59 7.85
N ILE A 151 11.62 -10.05 6.63
CA ILE A 151 10.35 -9.90 5.91
C ILE A 151 9.24 -10.66 6.64
N LEU A 152 9.50 -11.90 7.06
CA LEU A 152 8.52 -12.71 7.79
C LEU A 152 8.13 -12.06 9.11
N VAL A 153 9.11 -11.62 9.90
CA VAL A 153 8.87 -11.02 11.22
C VAL A 153 8.10 -9.71 11.09
N LEU A 154 8.50 -8.84 10.15
CA LEU A 154 7.81 -7.58 9.91
C LEU A 154 6.41 -7.79 9.30
N ALA A 155 6.21 -8.83 8.48
CA ALA A 155 4.90 -9.16 7.91
C ALA A 155 3.92 -9.66 8.97
N PHE A 156 4.42 -10.42 9.94
CA PHE A 156 3.66 -11.03 11.02
C PHE A 156 3.20 -10.00 12.06
N ILE A 157 4.11 -9.13 12.51
CA ILE A 157 3.79 -8.15 13.55
C ILE A 157 2.90 -7.05 12.94
N PRO A 158 1.79 -6.62 13.59
CA PRO A 158 1.02 -5.47 13.14
C PRO A 158 1.84 -4.19 13.34
N ASN A 159 2.61 -3.81 12.32
CA ASN A 159 3.47 -2.63 12.34
C ASN A 159 3.40 -1.89 11.00
N PRO A 160 3.58 -0.56 10.99
CA PRO A 160 3.61 0.24 9.77
C PRO A 160 4.97 0.17 9.04
N LEU A 161 5.94 -0.60 9.54
CA LEU A 161 7.27 -0.71 8.94
C LEU A 161 7.31 -1.74 7.81
N PHE A 162 6.29 -2.61 7.69
CA PHE A 162 6.30 -3.65 6.65
C PHE A 162 6.25 -3.07 5.24
N ASP A 163 5.46 -2.03 4.99
CA ASP A 163 5.37 -1.37 3.68
C ASP A 163 6.76 -0.84 3.26
N LEU A 164 7.53 -0.32 4.22
CA LEU A 164 8.91 0.10 4.02
C LEU A 164 9.84 -1.09 3.77
N ALA A 165 9.64 -2.21 4.48
CA ALA A 165 10.39 -3.44 4.24
C ALA A 165 10.16 -4.03 2.85
N GLY A 166 8.94 -3.97 2.32
CA GLY A 166 8.64 -4.34 0.94
C GLY A 166 9.45 -3.50 -0.05
N MET A 167 9.40 -2.18 0.08
CA MET A 167 10.20 -1.26 -0.76
C MET A 167 11.71 -1.51 -0.62
N VAL A 168 12.23 -1.63 0.61
CA VAL A 168 13.65 -1.90 0.88
C VAL A 168 14.08 -3.24 0.27
N ALA A 169 13.26 -4.29 0.37
CA ALA A 169 13.54 -5.57 -0.27
C ALA A 169 13.67 -5.44 -1.79
N GLY A 170 12.83 -4.60 -2.41
CA GLY A 170 12.94 -4.24 -3.82
C GLY A 170 14.23 -3.50 -4.16
N ILE A 171 14.58 -2.49 -3.37
CA ILE A 171 15.83 -1.70 -3.53
C ILE A 171 17.06 -2.60 -3.43
N LEU A 172 17.07 -3.51 -2.46
CA LEU A 172 18.14 -4.48 -2.24
C LEU A 172 18.12 -5.64 -3.27
N LYS A 173 17.18 -5.63 -4.22
CA LYS A 173 17.00 -6.66 -5.26
C LYS A 173 16.90 -8.08 -4.71
N MET A 174 16.23 -8.24 -3.58
CA MET A 174 15.91 -9.57 -3.03
C MET A 174 15.12 -10.38 -4.07
N PRO A 175 15.44 -11.66 -4.35
CA PRO A 175 14.66 -12.45 -5.30
C PRO A 175 13.15 -12.46 -4.96
N VAL A 176 12.30 -12.09 -5.93
CA VAL A 176 10.85 -11.89 -5.73
C VAL A 176 10.18 -13.08 -5.05
N TRP A 177 10.55 -14.30 -5.44
CA TRP A 177 9.98 -15.52 -4.87
C TRP A 177 10.29 -15.68 -3.37
N LYS A 178 11.48 -15.25 -2.92
CA LYS A 178 11.84 -15.24 -1.49
C LYS A 178 10.98 -14.23 -0.75
N PHE A 179 10.92 -12.99 -1.25
CA PHE A 179 10.08 -11.95 -0.67
C PHE A 179 8.63 -12.46 -0.52
N LEU A 180 8.05 -13.02 -1.59
CA LEU A 180 6.68 -13.53 -1.57
C LEU A 180 6.49 -14.67 -0.57
N ILE A 181 7.38 -15.67 -0.51
CA ILE A 181 7.23 -16.78 0.44
C ILE A 181 7.21 -16.28 1.89
N TYR A 182 8.22 -15.49 2.29
CA TYR A 182 8.32 -14.98 3.66
C TYR A 182 7.17 -14.00 3.99
N CYS A 183 6.78 -13.16 3.03
CA CYS A 183 5.66 -12.24 3.17
C CYS A 183 4.32 -12.99 3.33
N VAL A 184 4.03 -13.97 2.46
CA VAL A 184 2.80 -14.78 2.52
C VAL A 184 2.70 -15.49 3.87
N ILE A 185 3.78 -16.15 4.31
CA ILE A 185 3.79 -16.86 5.60
C ILE A 185 3.49 -15.87 6.75
N GLY A 186 4.23 -14.78 6.84
CA GLY A 186 4.04 -13.79 7.90
C GLY A 186 2.63 -13.16 7.88
N LYS A 187 2.12 -12.81 6.69
CA LYS A 187 0.77 -12.24 6.54
C LYS A 187 -0.31 -13.26 6.89
N ILE A 188 -0.22 -14.53 6.47
CA ILE A 188 -1.19 -15.57 6.85
C ILE A 188 -1.21 -15.74 8.37
N LEU A 189 -0.05 -15.87 9.01
CA LEU A 189 0.03 -15.99 10.47
C LEU A 189 -0.62 -14.81 11.19
N LYS A 190 -0.34 -13.58 10.73
CA LYS A 190 -0.99 -12.37 11.25
C LYS A 190 -2.50 -12.42 11.05
N MET A 191 -2.95 -12.72 9.84
CA MET A 191 -4.38 -12.74 9.51
C MET A 191 -5.11 -13.86 10.26
N MET A 192 -4.43 -14.96 10.59
CA MET A 192 -4.99 -16.04 11.38
C MET A 192 -5.35 -15.55 12.79
N MET A 193 -4.47 -14.79 13.45
CA MET A 193 -4.79 -14.19 14.76
C MET A 193 -6.06 -13.34 14.71
N PHE A 194 -6.22 -12.50 13.69
CA PHE A 194 -7.38 -11.62 13.54
C PHE A 194 -8.66 -12.38 13.13
N ALA A 195 -8.57 -13.33 12.20
CA ALA A 195 -9.71 -14.10 11.75
C ALA A 195 -10.30 -14.97 12.88
N PHE A 196 -9.43 -15.64 13.65
CA PHE A 196 -9.86 -16.43 14.81
C PHE A 196 -10.43 -15.55 15.93
N THR A 197 -9.90 -14.33 16.12
CA THR A 197 -10.49 -13.35 17.05
C THR A 197 -11.93 -13.02 16.64
N GLY A 198 -12.19 -12.78 15.35
CA GLY A 198 -13.54 -12.53 14.84
C GLY A 198 -14.50 -13.69 15.08
N ASN A 199 -14.06 -14.92 14.76
CA ASN A 199 -14.83 -16.14 15.00
C ASN A 199 -15.16 -16.32 16.49
N TRP A 200 -14.19 -16.08 17.37
CA TRP A 200 -14.37 -16.20 18.82
C TRP A 200 -15.36 -15.17 19.37
N VAL A 201 -15.25 -13.90 18.95
CA VAL A 201 -16.18 -12.84 19.34
C VAL A 201 -17.62 -13.18 18.91
N MET A 202 -17.80 -13.70 17.69
CA MET A 202 -19.12 -14.11 17.22
C MET A 202 -19.71 -15.25 18.06
N GLY A 203 -18.92 -16.27 18.37
CA GLY A 203 -19.36 -17.37 19.23
C GLY A 203 -19.77 -16.91 20.63
N LEU A 204 -19.10 -15.89 21.18
CA LEU A 204 -19.47 -15.29 22.46
C LEU A 204 -20.80 -14.52 22.38
N LEU A 205 -21.04 -13.81 21.28
CA LEU A 205 -22.30 -13.08 21.06
C LEU A 205 -23.49 -14.03 20.91
N GLU A 206 -23.33 -15.13 20.17
CA GLU A 206 -24.38 -16.15 20.01
C GLU A 206 -24.67 -16.90 21.32
N GLY A 207 -23.72 -16.97 22.25
CA GLY A 207 -23.94 -17.56 23.58
C GLY A 207 -24.66 -16.64 24.58
N ILE A 208 -24.75 -15.34 24.29
CA ILE A 208 -25.38 -14.33 25.17
C ILE A 208 -26.80 -13.96 24.70
N LEU A 209 -27.09 -14.09 23.41
CA LEU A 209 -28.39 -13.83 22.78
C LEU A 209 -29.31 -15.06 22.84
#